data_AF-A0A8T5KI69-F1
#
_entry.id   AF-A0A8T5KI69-F1
#
_cell.length_a   1.000
_cell.length_b   1.000
_cell.length_c   1.000
_cell.angle_alpha   90.00
_cell.angle_beta   90.00
_cell.angle_gamma   90.00
#
_symmetry.space_group_name_H-M   'P 1'
#
loop_
_entity.id
_entity.type
_entity.pdbx_description
1 polymer ?
#
loop_
_entity_poly.entity_id
_entity_poly.type
_entity_poly.pdbx_seq_one_letter_code
_entity_poly.pdbx_strand_id
1 'polypeptide(L)' 'GVVDDVKLAWGTVAPTPMRTKDVEEFLKGKKLTDEVINETAELASKSIKPREKGRSNGPYKRRVAKGFIVETLSKLRES' A
#
# COMPACT_ATOMS: atom_id res chain seq x y z
N GLY A 1 -11.72 14.47 3.94
CA GLY A 1 -10.98 14.71 5.20
C GLY A 1 -9.48 14.67 4.95
N VAL A 2 -8.68 14.88 6.00
CA VAL A 2 -7.25 14.51 6.06
C VAL A 2 -7.10 13.20 6.82
N VAL A 3 -6.04 12.44 6.55
CA VAL A 3 -5.75 11.18 7.24
C VAL A 3 -5.19 11.46 8.63
N ASP A 4 -5.94 11.15 9.69
CA ASP A 4 -5.50 11.35 11.08
C ASP A 4 -4.57 10.22 11.57
N ASP A 5 -4.98 8.97 11.38
CA ASP A 5 -4.16 7.79 11.65
C ASP A 5 -4.37 6.73 10.56
N VAL A 6 -3.34 5.94 10.29
CA VAL A 6 -3.39 4.88 9.28
C VAL A 6 -2.45 3.74 9.64
N LYS A 7 -2.90 2.50 9.42
CA LYS A 7 -2.12 1.28 9.64
C LYS A 7 -2.28 0.35 8.44
N LEU A 8 -1.17 -0.01 7.81
CA LEU A 8 -1.11 -0.86 6.62
C LEU A 8 -0.34 -2.14 6.95
N ALA A 9 -1.05 -3.27 6.93
CA ALA A 9 -0.51 -4.59 7.22
C ALA A 9 -0.74 -5.55 6.04
N TRP A 10 0.26 -6.38 5.75
CA TRP A 10 0.28 -7.26 4.58
C TRP A 10 0.61 -8.70 4.93
N GLY A 11 -0.17 -9.66 4.44
CA GLY A 11 0.00 -11.09 4.74
C GLY A 11 0.73 -11.92 3.68
N THR A 12 0.43 -11.72 2.37
CA THR A 12 0.88 -12.64 1.29
C THR A 12 2.06 -12.14 0.45
N VAL A 13 2.49 -10.91 0.73
CA VAL A 13 3.50 -10.17 -0.05
C VAL A 13 4.88 -10.19 0.59
N ALA A 14 5.05 -10.89 1.71
CA ALA A 14 6.31 -11.05 2.43
C ALA A 14 6.41 -12.41 3.13
N PRO A 15 7.62 -12.81 3.60
CA PRO A 15 7.80 -14.07 4.31
C PRO A 15 6.98 -14.25 5.59
N THR A 16 6.77 -13.15 6.28
CA THR A 16 5.99 -12.99 7.51
C THR A 16 5.03 -11.82 7.31
N PRO A 17 3.94 -11.71 8.08
CA PRO A 17 3.12 -10.50 8.09
C PRO A 17 4.01 -9.27 8.28
N MET A 18 3.84 -8.26 7.44
CA MET A 18 4.65 -7.05 7.49
C MET A 18 3.77 -5.80 7.55
N ARG A 19 4.25 -4.78 8.25
CA ARG A 19 3.68 -3.43 8.20
C ARG A 19 4.56 -2.51 7.40
N THR A 20 3.94 -1.62 6.63
CA THR A 20 4.64 -0.60 5.83
C THR A 20 4.54 0.74 6.55
N LYS A 21 5.31 0.89 7.63
CA LYS A 21 5.30 2.09 8.49
C LYS A 21 5.74 3.36 7.74
N ASP A 22 6.67 3.20 6.82
CA ASP A 22 7.13 4.23 5.88
C ASP A 22 5.97 4.80 5.04
N VAL A 23 5.08 3.92 4.58
CA VAL A 23 3.89 4.31 3.82
C VAL A 23 2.83 4.93 4.73
N GLU A 24 2.70 4.43 5.96
CA GLU A 24 1.79 5.00 6.98
C GLU A 24 2.20 6.44 7.33
N GLU A 25 3.49 6.68 7.59
CA GLU A 25 4.05 8.00 7.88
C GLU A 25 3.85 8.98 6.72
N PHE A 26 3.99 8.51 5.48
CA PHE A 26 3.74 9.33 4.29
C PHE A 26 2.28 9.81 4.21
N LEU A 27 1.31 8.94 4.54
CA LEU A 27 -0.12 9.24 4.42
C LEU A 27 -0.63 10.14 5.55
N LYS A 28 -0.05 10.04 6.74
CA LYS A 28 -0.52 10.75 7.93
C LYS A 28 -0.49 12.27 7.70
N GLY A 29 -1.59 12.94 8.03
CA GLY A 29 -1.78 14.38 7.85
C GLY A 29 -2.05 14.81 6.40
N LYS A 30 -2.03 13.90 5.42
CA LYS A 30 -2.31 14.24 4.01
C LYS A 30 -3.79 14.13 3.67
N LYS A 31 -4.22 14.94 2.71
CA LYS A 31 -5.52 14.77 2.04
C LYS A 31 -5.39 13.69 0.97
N LEU A 32 -6.39 12.83 0.85
CA LEU A 32 -6.43 11.79 -0.19
C LEU A 32 -6.74 12.41 -1.56
N THR A 33 -5.74 13.03 -2.20
CA THR A 33 -5.81 13.46 -3.61
C THR A 33 -5.35 12.33 -4.53
N ASP A 34 -5.62 12.44 -5.83
CA ASP A 34 -5.15 11.45 -6.80
C ASP A 34 -3.63 11.33 -6.79
N GLU A 35 -2.89 12.43 -6.61
CA GLU A 35 -1.43 12.37 -6.49
C GLU A 35 -0.98 11.60 -5.24
N VAL A 36 -1.58 11.91 -4.08
CA VAL A 36 -1.23 11.26 -2.81
C VAL A 36 -1.53 9.77 -2.86
N ILE A 37 -2.67 9.38 -3.46
CA ILE A 37 -3.06 7.97 -3.61
C ILE A 37 -2.05 7.24 -4.51
N ASN A 38 -1.70 7.83 -5.66
CA ASN A 38 -0.75 7.22 -6.59
C ASN A 38 0.66 7.09 -6.00
N GLU A 39 1.13 8.12 -5.29
CA GLU A 39 2.44 8.11 -4.63
C GLU A 39 2.48 7.06 -3.50
N THR A 40 1.42 6.97 -2.70
CA THR A 40 1.28 5.94 -1.67
C THR A 40 1.33 4.54 -2.30
N ALA A 41 0.64 4.33 -3.42
CA ALA A 41 0.59 3.05 -4.10
C ALA A 41 1.97 2.62 -4.63
N GLU A 42 2.76 3.57 -5.14
CA GLU A 42 4.16 3.35 -5.52
C GLU A 42 5.05 3.01 -4.33
N LEU A 43 4.91 3.74 -3.22
CA LEU A 43 5.65 3.45 -1.99
C LEU A 43 5.33 2.05 -1.48
N ALA A 44 4.05 1.70 -1.34
CA ALA A 44 3.62 0.36 -0.94
C ALA A 44 4.18 -0.75 -1.84
N SER A 45 4.13 -0.54 -3.17
CA SER A 45 4.71 -1.46 -4.14
C SER A 45 6.21 -1.68 -3.95
N LYS A 46 6.96 -0.63 -3.56
CA LYS A 46 8.40 -0.72 -3.28
C LYS A 46 8.68 -1.40 -1.94
N SER A 47 7.88 -1.10 -0.92
CA SER A 47 8.10 -1.58 0.46
C SER A 47 7.83 -3.07 0.63
N ILE A 48 6.96 -3.68 -0.20
CA ILE A 48 6.73 -5.13 -0.12
C ILE A 48 7.98 -5.94 -0.52
N LYS A 49 8.15 -7.10 0.14
CA LYS A 49 9.29 -8.00 -0.03
C LYS A 49 8.85 -9.39 -0.49
N PRO A 50 8.38 -9.52 -1.75
CA PRO A 50 7.84 -10.79 -2.23
C PRO A 50 8.93 -11.87 -2.28
N ARG A 51 8.59 -13.08 -1.84
CA ARG A 51 9.42 -14.27 -2.10
C ARG A 51 9.44 -14.56 -3.61
N GLU A 52 10.61 -14.88 -4.16
CA GLU A 52 10.74 -15.27 -5.57
C GLU A 52 10.14 -16.64 -5.88
N LYS A 53 10.18 -17.57 -4.92
CA LYS A 53 9.53 -18.89 -5.01
C LYS A 53 8.19 -18.89 -4.24
N GLY A 54 7.10 -19.15 -4.95
CA GLY A 54 5.75 -19.22 -4.38
C GLY A 54 4.65 -19.27 -5.45
N ARG A 55 3.37 -19.21 -5.02
CA ARG A 55 2.18 -19.29 -5.89
C ARG A 55 2.04 -18.14 -6.91
N SER A 56 2.85 -17.09 -6.80
CA SER A 56 2.90 -15.97 -7.74
C SER A 56 4.26 -15.28 -7.69
N ASN A 57 4.65 -14.65 -8.80
CA ASN A 57 5.95 -14.00 -8.94
C ASN A 57 5.99 -12.60 -8.29
N GLY A 58 7.19 -12.13 -7.95
CA GLY A 58 7.43 -10.83 -7.32
C GLY A 58 6.80 -9.64 -8.05
N PRO A 59 6.94 -9.52 -9.39
CA PRO A 59 6.33 -8.44 -10.16
C PRO A 59 4.80 -8.40 -10.08
N TYR A 60 4.13 -9.56 -10.09
CA TYR A 60 2.68 -9.61 -9.94
C TYR A 60 2.23 -9.08 -8.57
N LYS A 61 2.90 -9.51 -7.49
CA LYS A 61 2.58 -9.05 -6.12
C LYS A 61 2.76 -7.53 -5.97
N ARG A 62 3.76 -6.94 -6.61
CA ARG A 62 3.97 -5.48 -6.63
C ARG A 62 2.84 -4.74 -7.34
N ARG A 63 2.39 -5.25 -8.50
CA ARG A 63 1.22 -4.68 -9.20
C ARG A 63 -0.05 -4.77 -8.36
N VAL A 64 -0.28 -5.92 -7.70
CA VAL A 64 -1.44 -6.10 -6.83
C VAL A 64 -1.39 -5.14 -5.64
N ALA A 65 -0.23 -4.98 -4.99
CA ALA A 65 -0.07 -4.03 -3.89
C ALA A 65 -0.41 -2.58 -4.33
N LYS A 66 0.06 -2.18 -5.51
CA LYS A 66 -0.28 -0.87 -6.10
C LYS A 66 -1.79 -0.73 -6.32
N GLY A 67 -2.41 -1.67 -7.02
CA GLY A 67 -3.84 -1.64 -7.32
C GLY A 67 -4.70 -1.63 -6.06
N PHE A 68 -4.32 -2.44 -5.06
CA PHE A 68 -5.04 -2.53 -3.79
C PHE A 68 -5.06 -1.20 -3.02
N ILE A 69 -3.93 -0.48 -3.00
CA ILE A 69 -3.86 0.85 -2.36
C ILE A 69 -4.70 1.87 -3.11
N VAL A 70 -4.60 1.90 -4.44
CA VAL A 70 -5.38 2.85 -5.26
C VAL A 70 -6.87 2.63 -5.01
N GLU A 71 -7.35 1.39 -5.11
CA GLU A 71 -8.76 1.05 -4.90
C GLU A 71 -9.23 1.38 -3.48
N THR A 72 -8.47 0.96 -2.47
CA THR A 72 -8.86 1.14 -1.05
C THR A 72 -8.92 2.61 -0.68
N LEU A 73 -7.90 3.41 -1.02
CA LEU A 73 -7.86 4.82 -0.66
C LEU A 73 -8.87 5.65 -1.46
N SER A 74 -9.15 5.28 -2.72
CA SER A 74 -10.17 5.95 -3.52
C SER A 74 -11.57 5.73 -2.91
N LYS A 75 -11.88 4.50 -2.49
CA LYS A 75 -13.13 4.19 -1.78
C LYS A 75 -13.25 4.94 -0.45
N LEU A 76 -12.17 5.00 0.33
CA LEU A 76 -12.16 5.73 1.61
C LEU A 76 -12.28 7.25 1.44
N ARG A 77 -11.86 7.80 0.30
CA ARG A 77 -12.03 9.22 -0.01
C ARG A 77 -13.49 9.58 -0.27
N GLU A 78 -14.25 8.65 -0.85
CA GLU A 78 -15.67 8.81 -1.19
C GLU A 78 -16.62 8.55 0.00
N SER A 79 -16.08 7.96 1.08
CA SER A 79 -16.79 7.70 2.34
C SER A 79 -16.69 8.88 3.29
#